data_AF-A0A395M0P3-F1
#
_entry.id   AF-A0A395M0P3-F1
#
_cell.length_a   1.000
_cell.length_b   1.000
_cell.length_c   1.000
_cell.angle_alpha   90.00
_cell.angle_beta   90.00
_cell.angle_gamma   90.00
#
_symmetry.space_group_name_H-M   'P 1'
#
loop_
_entity.id
_entity.type
_entity.pdbx_description
1 polymer ?
#
loop_
_entity_poly.entity_id
_entity_poly.type
_entity_poly.pdbx_seq_one_letter_code
_entity_poly.pdbx_strand_id
1 'polypeptide(L)'
;TFAKEQKQEIDSAAVINSQQIALSTSRLIPRDVMRAKTGNLETDNIFSSFTTRQIQLILREYEKKLEKTRERKQKITQTSLNVAEQFLKVFPDSKVADEIAIRYADLYYEKVTEEYYAKRAPYDSAFALFQNSEEYKNYLKQVDAWLAGGMDENTKPKLPDSAPVPPDPKLDEVIALYDRIINDMPQSPYVADALYGKAFILGERYSDYSALRTYQYERNMPNAKRWERKEVEDRRREAISVLGQIIRRFPDSRYVVDAYMLTGEYYFNSRRNQPKSTRDAIPYYQKAIDLIAKKGERSEYFNQALYKLGWSYYRLAEYPQAIVYFTQLVDEIEKAEEIFEGGNAT
;
A
#
# COMPACT_ATOMS: atom_id res chain seq x y z
N THR A 1 10.92 -69.95 10.79
CA THR A 1 9.46 -69.76 10.83
C THR A 1 9.17 -68.38 10.27
N PHE A 2 8.89 -68.29 8.96
CA PHE A 2 8.69 -67.01 8.27
C PHE A 2 7.24 -66.54 8.53
N ALA A 3 7.07 -65.45 9.29
CA ALA A 3 5.78 -64.80 9.47
C ALA A 3 5.46 -63.97 8.21
N LYS A 4 4.35 -64.30 7.54
CA LYS A 4 3.81 -63.58 6.38
C LYS A 4 3.50 -62.13 6.75
N GLU A 5 4.15 -61.18 6.09
CA GLU A 5 3.64 -59.81 6.00
C GLU A 5 2.30 -59.83 5.26
N GLN A 6 1.22 -59.56 5.99
CA GLN A 6 -0.08 -59.25 5.38
C GLN A 6 0.04 -57.93 4.64
N LYS A 7 0.17 -58.02 3.32
CA LYS A 7 0.00 -56.90 2.39
C LYS A 7 -1.43 -56.38 2.60
N GLN A 8 -1.59 -55.26 3.30
CA GLN A 8 -2.87 -54.54 3.31
C GLN A 8 -3.14 -54.12 1.87
N GLU A 9 -4.13 -54.76 1.24
CA GLU A 9 -4.67 -54.30 -0.04
C GLU A 9 -5.12 -52.86 0.15
N ILE A 10 -4.52 -51.95 -0.62
CA ILE A 10 -5.00 -50.59 -0.71
C ILE A 10 -6.38 -50.68 -1.33
N ASP A 11 -7.42 -50.47 -0.52
CA ASP A 11 -8.80 -50.41 -0.96
C ASP A 11 -8.92 -49.25 -1.95
N SER A 12 -8.79 -49.61 -3.23
CA SER A 12 -8.76 -48.67 -4.33
C SER A 12 -10.09 -47.95 -4.44
N ALA A 13 -11.20 -48.58 -4.01
CA ALA A 13 -12.51 -47.97 -3.95
C ALA A 13 -12.60 -46.93 -2.82
N ALA A 14 -12.01 -47.18 -1.64
CA ALA A 14 -11.91 -46.19 -0.57
C ALA A 14 -11.00 -45.00 -0.95
N VAL A 15 -9.91 -45.24 -1.71
CA VAL A 15 -9.03 -44.18 -2.23
C VAL A 15 -9.75 -43.36 -3.32
N ILE A 16 -10.49 -44.00 -4.22
CA ILE A 16 -11.28 -43.31 -5.26
C ILE A 16 -12.43 -42.52 -4.64
N ASN A 17 -13.10 -43.08 -3.63
CA ASN A 17 -14.22 -42.42 -2.94
C ASN A 17 -13.71 -41.22 -2.11
N SER A 18 -12.56 -41.34 -1.44
CA SER A 18 -11.93 -40.21 -0.75
C SER A 18 -11.40 -39.13 -1.71
N GLN A 19 -10.95 -39.49 -2.91
CA GLN A 19 -10.62 -38.54 -3.97
C GLN A 19 -11.85 -37.85 -4.58
N GLN A 20 -12.96 -38.59 -4.76
CA GLN A 20 -14.24 -38.03 -5.22
C GLN A 20 -14.87 -37.11 -4.16
N ILE A 21 -14.77 -37.46 -2.88
CA ILE A 21 -15.17 -36.60 -1.75
C ILE A 21 -14.26 -35.36 -1.67
N ALA A 22 -12.95 -35.49 -1.93
CA ALA A 22 -12.04 -34.33 -2.00
C ALA A 22 -12.35 -33.41 -3.21
N LEU A 23 -12.75 -33.99 -4.34
CA LEU A 23 -13.17 -33.25 -5.54
C LEU A 23 -14.54 -32.58 -5.34
N SER A 24 -15.46 -33.20 -4.59
CA SER A 24 -16.76 -32.61 -4.26
C SER A 24 -16.66 -31.51 -3.19
N THR A 25 -15.77 -31.64 -2.20
CA THR A 25 -15.49 -30.58 -1.21
C THR A 25 -14.79 -29.36 -1.82
N SER A 26 -14.07 -29.51 -2.94
CA SER A 26 -13.47 -28.38 -3.68
C SER A 26 -14.50 -27.43 -4.35
N ARG A 27 -15.78 -27.84 -4.41
CA ARG A 27 -16.92 -27.07 -4.93
C ARG A 27 -17.82 -26.48 -3.84
N LEU A 28 -17.47 -26.63 -2.56
CA LEU A 28 -18.38 -26.39 -1.43
C LEU A 28 -17.84 -25.36 -0.43
N ILE A 29 -17.93 -24.08 -0.78
CA ILE A 29 -18.57 -23.17 0.18
C ILE A 29 -19.89 -22.76 -0.47
N PRO A 30 -21.00 -23.46 -0.18
CA PRO A 30 -22.33 -23.02 -0.58
C PRO A 30 -22.54 -21.57 -0.10
N ARG A 31 -23.19 -20.72 -0.91
CA ARG A 31 -23.53 -19.34 -0.50
C ARG A 31 -24.33 -19.28 0.81
N ASP A 32 -24.99 -20.39 1.16
CA ASP A 32 -25.92 -20.49 2.28
C ASP A 32 -25.25 -20.83 3.63
N VAL A 33 -23.91 -20.98 3.69
CA VAL A 33 -23.17 -21.18 4.96
C VAL A 33 -22.93 -19.86 5.71
N MET A 34 -23.33 -18.72 5.14
CA MET A 34 -23.32 -17.40 5.78
C MET A 34 -24.53 -17.20 6.70
N ARG A 35 -24.87 -18.17 7.54
CA ARG A 35 -25.83 -17.96 8.64
C ARG A 35 -25.19 -18.45 9.93
N ALA A 36 -24.96 -17.51 10.84
CA ALA A 36 -24.57 -17.80 12.21
C ALA A 36 -25.56 -18.83 12.79
N LYS A 37 -25.09 -20.05 13.05
CA LYS A 37 -25.94 -21.09 13.64
C LYS A 37 -26.19 -20.82 15.12
N THR A 38 -25.24 -20.15 15.77
CA THR A 38 -25.24 -19.95 17.22
C THR A 38 -25.05 -18.49 17.63
N GLY A 39 -24.63 -17.61 16.71
CA GLY A 39 -24.36 -16.20 17.00
C GLY A 39 -23.01 -15.97 17.70
N ASN A 40 -22.22 -17.04 17.87
CA ASN A 40 -20.92 -16.99 18.53
C ASN A 40 -19.80 -17.19 17.49
N LEU A 41 -18.95 -16.17 17.34
CA LEU A 41 -17.84 -16.11 16.38
C LEU A 41 -16.79 -17.22 16.58
N GLU A 42 -16.66 -17.77 17.79
CA GLU A 42 -15.72 -18.86 18.06
C GLU A 42 -16.25 -20.24 17.61
N THR A 43 -17.58 -20.44 17.66
CA THR A 43 -18.22 -21.72 17.30
C THR A 43 -18.79 -21.75 15.89
N ASP A 44 -19.10 -20.60 15.30
CA ASP A 44 -19.62 -20.45 13.94
C ASP A 44 -18.49 -20.39 12.88
N ASN A 45 -17.42 -21.17 13.05
CA ASN A 45 -16.38 -21.30 12.02
C ASN A 45 -16.89 -22.16 10.85
N ILE A 46 -16.81 -21.65 9.62
CA ILE A 46 -17.16 -22.38 8.39
C ILE A 46 -16.38 -23.71 8.23
N PHE A 47 -15.26 -23.86 8.93
CA PHE A 47 -14.42 -25.06 8.94
C PHE A 47 -14.72 -26.03 10.09
N SER A 48 -15.64 -25.70 11.01
CA SER A 48 -15.97 -26.50 12.20
C SER A 48 -16.49 -27.91 11.88
N SER A 49 -17.09 -28.09 10.70
CA SER A 49 -17.58 -29.38 10.20
C SER A 49 -16.55 -30.17 9.37
N PHE A 50 -15.31 -29.68 9.24
CA PHE A 50 -14.27 -30.29 8.43
C PHE A 50 -13.13 -30.84 9.28
N THR A 51 -12.67 -32.05 8.96
CA THR A 51 -11.43 -32.59 9.53
C THR A 51 -10.20 -31.80 9.06
N THR A 52 -9.11 -31.83 9.83
CA THR A 52 -7.84 -31.18 9.44
C THR A 52 -7.37 -31.59 8.05
N ARG A 53 -7.53 -32.88 7.67
CA ARG A 53 -7.18 -33.37 6.32
C ARG A 53 -8.07 -32.77 5.23
N GLN A 54 -9.37 -32.60 5.49
CA GLN A 54 -10.28 -31.94 4.55
C GLN A 54 -9.96 -30.45 4.40
N ILE A 55 -9.65 -29.75 5.50
CA ILE A 55 -9.22 -28.35 5.46
C ILE A 55 -7.94 -28.21 4.62
N GLN A 56 -6.95 -29.09 4.82
CA GLN A 56 -5.72 -29.10 4.01
C GLN A 56 -5.97 -29.33 2.52
N LEU A 57 -6.91 -30.22 2.17
CA LEU A 57 -7.29 -30.45 0.77
C LEU A 57 -7.98 -29.21 0.17
N ILE A 58 -8.89 -28.59 0.92
CA ILE A 58 -9.55 -27.34 0.52
C ILE A 58 -8.51 -26.25 0.29
N LEU A 59 -7.61 -26.02 1.26
CA LEU A 59 -6.53 -25.03 1.15
C LEU A 59 -5.68 -25.26 -0.10
N ARG A 60 -5.21 -26.49 -0.35
CA ARG A 60 -4.43 -26.83 -1.55
C ARG A 60 -5.15 -26.53 -2.86
N GLU A 61 -6.45 -26.80 -2.94
CA GLU A 61 -7.23 -26.51 -4.14
C GLU A 61 -7.47 -25.00 -4.33
N TYR A 62 -7.69 -24.24 -3.25
CA TYR A 62 -7.78 -22.78 -3.32
C TYR A 62 -6.42 -22.14 -3.64
N GLU A 63 -5.31 -22.65 -3.12
CA GLU A 63 -3.96 -22.22 -3.47
C GLU A 63 -3.69 -22.40 -4.97
N LYS A 64 -4.02 -23.57 -5.55
CA LYS A 64 -3.90 -23.79 -7.00
C LYS A 64 -4.77 -22.84 -7.82
N LYS A 65 -6.03 -22.60 -7.40
CA LYS A 65 -6.93 -21.65 -8.08
C LYS A 65 -6.40 -20.23 -8.00
N LEU A 66 -5.89 -19.83 -6.83
CA LEU A 66 -5.27 -18.54 -6.60
C LEU A 66 -4.05 -18.36 -7.52
N GLU A 67 -3.18 -19.36 -7.61
CA GLU A 67 -1.99 -19.31 -8.46
C GLU A 67 -2.36 -19.18 -9.93
N LYS A 68 -3.27 -20.03 -10.42
CA LYS A 68 -3.77 -19.93 -11.81
C LYS A 68 -4.40 -18.57 -12.11
N THR A 69 -5.09 -17.99 -11.13
CA THR A 69 -5.70 -16.65 -11.26
C THR A 69 -4.64 -15.56 -11.30
N ARG A 70 -3.58 -15.68 -10.48
CA ARG A 70 -2.42 -14.77 -10.49
C ARG A 70 -1.66 -14.83 -11.81
N GLU A 71 -1.33 -16.02 -12.31
CA GLU A 71 -0.68 -16.21 -13.61
C GLU A 71 -1.51 -15.60 -14.75
N ARG A 72 -2.83 -15.82 -14.73
CA ARG A 72 -3.73 -15.23 -15.72
C ARG A 72 -3.76 -13.72 -15.61
N LYS A 73 -3.83 -13.16 -14.40
CA LYS A 73 -3.78 -11.72 -14.14
C LYS A 73 -2.48 -11.14 -14.70
N GLN A 74 -1.33 -11.71 -14.34
CA GLN A 74 -0.01 -11.28 -14.82
C GLN A 74 0.08 -11.30 -16.35
N LYS A 75 -0.42 -12.35 -17.00
CA LYS A 75 -0.43 -12.44 -18.47
C LYS A 75 -1.31 -11.35 -19.10
N ILE A 76 -2.49 -11.11 -18.55
CA ILE A 76 -3.40 -10.05 -19.02
C ILE A 76 -2.74 -8.69 -18.83
N THR A 77 -2.22 -8.40 -17.63
CA THR A 77 -1.51 -7.16 -17.31
C THR A 77 -0.36 -6.91 -18.29
N GLN A 78 0.51 -7.89 -18.51
CA GLN A 78 1.63 -7.75 -19.45
C GLN A 78 1.16 -7.52 -20.89
N THR A 79 0.11 -8.21 -21.32
CA THR A 79 -0.45 -8.01 -22.66
C THR A 79 -1.03 -6.60 -22.81
N SER A 80 -1.80 -6.15 -21.82
CA SER A 80 -2.39 -4.81 -21.80
C SER A 80 -1.34 -3.71 -21.80
N LEU A 81 -0.25 -3.87 -21.03
CA LEU A 81 0.88 -2.93 -21.03
C LEU A 81 1.55 -2.87 -22.40
N ASN A 82 1.82 -4.02 -23.03
CA ASN A 82 2.42 -4.07 -24.36
C ASN A 82 1.53 -3.41 -25.40
N VAL A 83 0.22 -3.67 -25.35
CA VAL A 83 -0.76 -3.08 -26.27
C VAL A 83 -0.82 -1.57 -26.10
N ALA A 84 -0.89 -1.07 -24.85
CA ALA A 84 -0.93 0.36 -24.58
C ALA A 84 0.37 1.06 -25.02
N GLU A 85 1.53 0.48 -24.72
CA GLU A 85 2.83 1.01 -25.15
C GLU A 85 2.93 1.09 -26.68
N GLN A 86 2.56 0.01 -27.39
CA GLN A 86 2.53 0.00 -28.84
C GLN A 86 1.54 1.00 -29.41
N PHE A 87 0.35 1.12 -28.81
CA PHE A 87 -0.67 2.07 -29.24
C PHE A 87 -0.16 3.51 -29.15
N LEU A 88 0.42 3.90 -28.00
CA LEU A 88 0.95 5.24 -27.80
C LEU A 88 2.13 5.55 -28.73
N LYS A 89 2.92 4.53 -29.08
CA LYS A 89 4.02 4.66 -30.03
C LYS A 89 3.54 4.86 -31.47
N VAL A 90 2.51 4.14 -31.90
CA VAL A 90 2.04 4.14 -33.29
C VAL A 90 1.02 5.26 -33.54
N PHE A 91 0.22 5.60 -32.54
CA PHE A 91 -0.87 6.58 -32.63
C PHE A 91 -0.76 7.68 -31.57
N PRO A 92 0.37 8.43 -31.48
CA PRO A 92 0.58 9.43 -30.44
C PRO A 92 -0.44 10.56 -30.47
N ASP A 93 -0.91 10.94 -31.67
CA ASP A 93 -1.89 12.02 -31.86
C ASP A 93 -3.36 11.55 -31.81
N SER A 94 -3.60 10.31 -31.39
CA SER A 94 -4.97 9.77 -31.28
C SER A 94 -5.78 10.54 -30.26
N LYS A 95 -7.09 10.73 -30.54
CA LYS A 95 -8.03 11.39 -29.60
C LYS A 95 -8.22 10.68 -28.27
N VAL A 96 -7.78 9.42 -28.17
CA VAL A 96 -7.83 8.61 -26.94
C VAL A 96 -6.44 8.29 -26.39
N ALA A 97 -5.37 8.89 -26.96
CA ALA A 97 -4.00 8.62 -26.53
C ALA A 97 -3.80 8.96 -25.04
N ASP A 98 -4.45 10.02 -24.56
CA ASP A 98 -4.39 10.43 -23.17
C ASP A 98 -5.08 9.44 -22.21
N GLU A 99 -6.26 8.92 -22.57
CA GLU A 99 -6.93 7.86 -21.80
C GLU A 99 -6.09 6.59 -21.75
N ILE A 100 -5.45 6.21 -22.85
CA ILE A 100 -4.56 5.04 -22.88
C ILE A 100 -3.31 5.31 -22.04
N ALA A 101 -2.76 6.52 -22.07
CA ALA A 101 -1.58 6.88 -21.29
C ALA A 101 -1.84 6.82 -19.78
N ILE A 102 -2.96 7.35 -19.29
CA ILE A 102 -3.29 7.28 -17.85
C ILE A 102 -3.51 5.84 -17.40
N ARG A 103 -4.26 5.04 -18.18
CA ARG A 103 -4.49 3.61 -17.88
C ARG A 103 -3.19 2.81 -17.91
N TYR A 104 -2.28 3.14 -18.82
CA TYR A 104 -0.96 2.52 -18.89
C TYR A 104 -0.12 2.83 -17.65
N ALA A 105 -0.08 4.10 -17.22
CA ALA A 105 0.64 4.51 -16.01
C ALA A 105 0.11 3.80 -14.76
N ASP A 106 -1.22 3.79 -14.56
CA ASP A 106 -1.86 3.14 -13.41
C ASP A 106 -1.64 1.63 -13.39
N LEU A 107 -1.78 0.97 -14.55
CA LEU A 107 -1.55 -0.47 -14.67
C LEU A 107 -0.06 -0.81 -14.47
N TYR A 108 0.85 0.05 -14.92
CA TYR A 108 2.29 -0.14 -14.71
C TYR A 108 2.64 0.01 -13.24
N TYR A 109 2.07 1.00 -12.55
CA TYR A 109 2.19 1.18 -11.11
C TYR A 109 1.73 -0.07 -10.34
N GLU A 110 0.58 -0.65 -10.68
CA GLU A 110 0.08 -1.88 -10.07
C GLU A 110 1.08 -3.03 -10.26
N LYS A 111 1.56 -3.24 -11.50
CA LYS A 111 2.53 -4.29 -11.83
C LYS A 111 3.82 -4.16 -11.02
N VAL A 112 4.47 -2.99 -11.02
CA VAL A 112 5.76 -2.82 -10.33
C VAL A 112 5.60 -2.94 -8.81
N THR A 113 4.45 -2.52 -8.28
CA THR A 113 4.10 -2.68 -6.87
C THR A 113 3.96 -4.16 -6.49
N GLU A 114 3.20 -4.94 -7.28
CA GLU A 114 3.05 -6.38 -7.05
C GLU A 114 4.38 -7.13 -7.16
N GLU A 115 5.17 -6.83 -8.19
CA GLU A 115 6.50 -7.42 -8.39
C GLU A 115 7.45 -7.11 -7.25
N TYR A 116 7.43 -5.87 -6.74
CA TYR A 116 8.21 -5.47 -5.58
C TYR A 116 7.87 -6.32 -4.36
N TYR A 117 6.57 -6.41 -4.00
CA TYR A 117 6.15 -7.17 -2.82
C TYR A 117 6.40 -8.69 -2.98
N ALA A 118 6.24 -9.23 -4.18
CA ALA A 118 6.56 -10.63 -4.48
C ALA A 118 8.05 -10.94 -4.26
N LYS A 119 8.95 -10.00 -4.61
CA LYS A 119 10.39 -10.14 -4.41
C LYS A 119 10.85 -9.80 -2.99
N ARG A 120 10.06 -9.05 -2.23
CA ARG A 120 10.42 -8.60 -0.89
C ARG A 120 10.50 -9.75 0.13
N ALA A 121 9.50 -10.63 0.17
CA ALA A 121 9.50 -11.74 1.14
C ALA A 121 10.74 -12.67 1.06
N PRO A 122 11.17 -13.14 -0.14
CA PRO A 122 12.40 -13.93 -0.24
C PRO A 122 13.65 -13.09 0.03
N TYR A 123 13.64 -11.80 -0.33
CA TYR A 123 14.73 -10.88 0.00
C TYR A 123 14.92 -10.74 1.52
N ASP A 124 13.85 -10.48 2.27
CA ASP A 124 13.91 -10.31 3.74
C ASP A 124 14.48 -11.58 4.40
N SER A 125 14.09 -12.76 3.90
CA SER A 125 14.60 -14.05 4.37
C SER A 125 16.09 -14.24 4.07
N ALA A 126 16.53 -13.93 2.84
CA ALA A 126 17.92 -14.01 2.44
C ALA A 126 18.80 -13.00 3.21
N PHE A 127 18.28 -11.80 3.43
CA PHE A 127 18.97 -10.74 4.14
C PHE A 127 19.16 -11.10 5.63
N ALA A 128 18.16 -11.69 6.28
CA ALA A 128 18.29 -12.18 7.65
C ALA A 128 19.39 -13.25 7.80
N LEU A 129 19.54 -14.13 6.81
CA LEU A 129 20.64 -15.11 6.77
C LEU A 129 22.00 -14.42 6.59
N PHE A 130 22.07 -13.46 5.66
CA PHE A 130 23.28 -12.67 5.41
C PHE A 130 23.72 -11.89 6.67
N GLN A 131 22.80 -11.34 7.45
CA GLN A 131 23.10 -10.64 8.69
C GLN A 131 23.78 -11.51 9.76
N ASN A 132 23.61 -12.83 9.70
CA ASN A 132 24.26 -13.77 10.61
C ASN A 132 25.65 -14.23 10.11
N SER A 133 26.01 -13.88 8.87
CA SER A 133 27.31 -14.25 8.28
C SER A 133 28.47 -13.52 8.93
N GLU A 134 29.66 -14.14 8.92
CA GLU A 134 30.88 -13.51 9.42
C GLU A 134 31.30 -12.31 8.55
N GLU A 135 30.99 -12.38 7.26
CA GLU A 135 31.24 -11.31 6.30
C GLU A 135 30.48 -10.03 6.67
N TYR A 136 29.19 -10.16 7.01
CA TYR A 136 28.39 -9.01 7.47
C TYR A 136 28.91 -8.43 8.78
N LYS A 137 29.33 -9.28 9.74
CA LYS A 137 29.95 -8.79 10.99
C LYS A 137 31.24 -8.02 10.74
N ASN A 138 32.06 -8.46 9.80
CA ASN A 138 33.28 -7.75 9.42
C ASN A 138 32.99 -6.44 8.69
N TYR A 139 31.96 -6.41 7.83
CA TYR A 139 31.47 -5.17 7.23
C TYR A 139 31.02 -4.17 8.32
N LEU A 140 30.26 -4.60 9.32
CA LEU A 140 29.84 -3.72 10.42
C LEU A 140 31.04 -3.10 11.17
N LYS A 141 32.09 -3.88 11.45
CA LYS A 141 33.32 -3.35 12.06
C LYS A 141 33.98 -2.26 11.21
N GLN A 142 34.01 -2.43 9.88
CA GLN A 142 34.54 -1.41 8.97
C GLN A 142 33.71 -0.14 9.02
N VAL A 143 32.37 -0.27 9.10
CA VAL A 143 31.49 0.88 9.19
C VAL A 143 31.62 1.59 10.53
N ASP A 144 31.75 0.87 11.64
CA ASP A 144 31.98 1.47 12.96
C ASP A 144 33.29 2.27 12.97
N ALA A 145 34.36 1.74 12.37
CA ALA A 145 35.63 2.45 12.21
C ALA A 145 35.49 3.70 11.31
N TRP A 146 34.75 3.60 10.21
CA TRP A 146 34.47 4.73 9.31
C TRP A 146 33.65 5.84 10.00
N LEU A 147 32.64 5.46 10.79
CA LEU A 147 31.85 6.39 11.60
C LEU A 147 32.72 7.10 12.65
N ALA A 148 33.61 6.37 13.32
CA ALA A 148 34.57 6.95 14.27
C ALA A 148 35.63 7.84 13.59
N GLY A 149 35.95 7.55 12.33
CA GLY A 149 36.96 8.27 11.52
C GLY A 149 36.46 9.55 10.84
N GLY A 150 35.25 10.02 11.12
CA GLY A 150 34.74 11.30 10.59
C GLY A 150 33.96 11.20 9.28
N MET A 151 33.67 10.00 8.78
CA MET A 151 32.70 9.74 7.70
C MET A 151 33.03 10.38 6.34
N ASP A 152 34.29 10.30 5.89
CA ASP A 152 34.63 10.69 4.51
C ASP A 152 33.92 9.77 3.50
N GLU A 153 33.09 10.35 2.65
CA GLU A 153 32.26 9.65 1.67
C GLU A 153 33.08 8.80 0.68
N ASN A 154 34.32 9.20 0.40
CA ASN A 154 35.22 8.44 -0.48
C ASN A 154 35.73 7.14 0.15
N THR A 155 35.70 7.03 1.48
CA THR A 155 36.18 5.87 2.24
C THR A 155 35.05 5.01 2.79
N LYS A 156 33.80 5.32 2.41
CA LYS A 156 32.62 4.61 2.89
C LYS A 156 32.72 3.12 2.55
N PRO A 157 32.68 2.23 3.57
CA PRO A 157 32.69 0.79 3.32
C PRO A 157 31.51 0.39 2.44
N LYS A 158 31.78 -0.47 1.46
CA LYS A 158 30.75 -1.01 0.57
C LYS A 158 30.19 -2.29 1.16
N LEU A 159 28.89 -2.49 0.95
CA LEU A 159 28.26 -3.74 1.29
C LEU A 159 28.93 -4.88 0.50
N PRO A 160 29.19 -6.04 1.11
CA PRO A 160 29.81 -7.16 0.41
C PRO A 160 29.02 -7.62 -0.83
N ASP A 161 29.71 -8.13 -1.85
CA ASP A 161 29.08 -8.55 -3.11
C ASP A 161 28.11 -9.74 -2.93
N SER A 162 28.29 -10.52 -1.86
CA SER A 162 27.39 -11.61 -1.46
C SER A 162 26.06 -11.14 -0.88
N ALA A 163 25.92 -9.84 -0.59
CA ALA A 163 24.73 -9.29 0.01
C ALA A 163 23.52 -9.41 -0.94
N PRO A 164 22.36 -9.87 -0.45
CA PRO A 164 21.13 -9.86 -1.24
C PRO A 164 20.82 -8.46 -1.77
N VAL A 165 20.47 -8.36 -3.04
CA VAL A 165 20.12 -7.08 -3.68
C VAL A 165 18.66 -6.76 -3.37
N PRO A 166 18.35 -5.57 -2.82
CA PRO A 166 16.96 -5.20 -2.55
C PRO A 166 16.17 -5.04 -3.85
N PRO A 167 14.88 -5.43 -3.86
CA PRO A 167 14.04 -5.19 -5.01
C PRO A 167 13.86 -3.68 -5.25
N ASP A 168 14.00 -3.26 -6.49
CA ASP A 168 13.69 -1.89 -6.91
C ASP A 168 12.18 -1.75 -7.14
N PRO A 169 11.49 -0.79 -6.48
CA PRO A 169 10.06 -0.55 -6.69
C PRO A 169 9.74 0.11 -8.05
N LYS A 170 10.75 0.62 -8.78
CA LYS A 170 10.60 1.23 -10.12
C LYS A 170 9.62 2.41 -10.16
N LEU A 171 9.51 3.16 -9.07
CA LEU A 171 8.58 4.30 -8.99
C LEU A 171 8.95 5.47 -9.90
N ASP A 172 10.24 5.69 -10.14
CA ASP A 172 10.69 6.76 -11.06
C ASP A 172 10.20 6.50 -12.49
N GLU A 173 10.12 5.23 -12.91
CA GLU A 173 9.58 4.86 -14.22
C GLU A 173 8.07 5.19 -14.32
N VAL A 174 7.31 4.95 -13.25
CA VAL A 174 5.88 5.28 -13.18
C VAL A 174 5.67 6.81 -13.18
N ILE A 175 6.46 7.54 -12.39
CA ILE A 175 6.41 9.01 -12.35
C ILE A 175 6.68 9.58 -13.74
N ALA A 176 7.63 9.02 -14.48
CA ALA A 176 7.93 9.45 -15.84
C ALA A 176 6.72 9.28 -16.78
N LEU A 177 5.89 8.26 -16.59
CA LEU A 177 4.65 8.10 -17.36
C LEU A 177 3.61 9.18 -17.03
N TYR A 178 3.42 9.50 -15.75
CA TYR A 178 2.56 10.61 -15.35
C TYR A 178 3.08 11.96 -15.87
N ASP A 179 4.39 12.17 -15.82
CA ASP A 179 5.02 13.40 -16.32
C ASP A 179 4.80 13.60 -17.82
N ARG A 180 4.77 12.53 -18.63
CA ARG A 180 4.40 12.64 -20.05
C ARG A 180 2.98 13.17 -20.23
N ILE A 181 2.01 12.67 -19.45
CA ILE A 181 0.62 13.16 -19.52
C ILE A 181 0.55 14.63 -19.12
N ILE A 182 1.24 15.00 -18.03
CA ILE A 182 1.23 16.37 -17.49
C ILE A 182 1.87 17.37 -18.46
N ASN A 183 2.99 17.00 -19.08
CA ASN A 183 3.81 17.93 -19.87
C ASN A 183 3.47 17.89 -21.36
N ASP A 184 3.23 16.70 -21.91
CA ASP A 184 3.04 16.50 -23.35
C ASP A 184 1.56 16.59 -23.75
N MET A 185 0.63 16.36 -22.80
CA MET A 185 -0.82 16.38 -23.02
C MET A 185 -1.55 17.35 -22.06
N PRO A 186 -1.15 18.64 -21.96
CA PRO A 186 -1.64 19.54 -20.90
C PRO A 186 -3.13 19.90 -20.98
N GLN A 187 -3.80 19.62 -22.12
CA GLN A 187 -5.24 19.80 -22.31
C GLN A 187 -6.06 18.54 -21.99
N SER A 188 -5.39 17.43 -21.67
CA SER A 188 -6.08 16.19 -21.35
C SER A 188 -6.94 16.35 -20.08
N PRO A 189 -8.16 15.77 -20.04
CA PRO A 189 -8.94 15.71 -18.81
C PRO A 189 -8.26 14.89 -17.70
N TYR A 190 -7.26 14.06 -18.04
CA TYR A 190 -6.54 13.19 -17.11
C TYR A 190 -5.30 13.84 -16.48
N VAL A 191 -5.02 15.12 -16.75
CA VAL A 191 -3.88 15.82 -16.12
C VAL A 191 -4.05 15.85 -14.60
N ALA A 192 -5.28 16.02 -14.08
CA ALA A 192 -5.53 15.99 -12.64
C ALA A 192 -5.28 14.60 -12.05
N ASP A 193 -5.69 13.53 -12.74
CA ASP A 193 -5.42 12.14 -12.37
C ASP A 193 -3.92 11.85 -12.35
N ALA A 194 -3.18 12.29 -13.36
CA ALA A 194 -1.72 12.12 -13.44
C ALA A 194 -0.98 12.91 -12.33
N LEU A 195 -1.39 14.15 -12.07
CA LEU A 195 -0.87 14.94 -10.94
C LEU A 195 -1.14 14.23 -9.60
N TYR A 196 -2.34 13.69 -9.42
CA TYR A 196 -2.70 12.97 -8.20
C TYR A 196 -1.87 11.70 -8.04
N GLY A 197 -1.79 10.86 -9.07
CA GLY A 197 -0.98 9.63 -9.08
C GLY A 197 0.50 9.92 -8.78
N LYS A 198 1.08 10.94 -9.42
CA LYS A 198 2.45 11.39 -9.14
C LYS A 198 2.62 11.85 -7.69
N ALA A 199 1.73 12.68 -7.17
CA ALA A 199 1.80 13.17 -5.79
C ALA A 199 1.65 12.05 -4.75
N PHE A 200 0.75 11.10 -4.99
CA PHE A 200 0.55 9.93 -4.13
C PHE A 200 1.82 9.08 -4.07
N ILE A 201 2.45 8.82 -5.22
CA ILE A 201 3.71 8.09 -5.25
C ILE A 201 4.78 8.84 -4.46
N LEU A 202 5.01 10.12 -4.77
CA LEU A 202 6.06 10.94 -4.15
C LEU A 202 5.93 11.09 -2.62
N GLY A 203 4.71 11.21 -2.09
CA GLY A 203 4.52 11.48 -0.67
C GLY A 203 4.27 10.24 0.20
N GLU A 204 3.42 9.32 -0.25
CA GLU A 204 3.05 8.12 0.53
C GLU A 204 3.98 6.96 0.20
N ARG A 205 4.14 6.66 -1.09
CA ARG A 205 4.80 5.40 -1.51
C ARG A 205 6.31 5.46 -1.41
N TYR A 206 6.94 6.59 -1.72
CA TYR A 206 8.39 6.72 -1.51
C TYR A 206 8.76 6.48 -0.04
N SER A 207 7.97 6.96 0.91
CA SER A 207 8.17 6.71 2.34
C SER A 207 8.04 5.22 2.68
N ASP A 208 7.01 4.55 2.14
CA ASP A 208 6.82 3.11 2.32
C ASP A 208 8.00 2.30 1.80
N TYR A 209 8.58 2.66 0.65
CA TYR A 209 9.69 1.92 0.05
C TYR A 209 11.06 2.34 0.60
N SER A 210 11.22 3.58 1.07
CA SER A 210 12.46 4.04 1.69
C SER A 210 12.68 3.34 3.03
N ALA A 211 11.62 3.24 3.85
CA ALA A 211 11.64 2.55 5.15
C ALA A 211 12.01 1.06 5.02
N LEU A 212 11.93 0.50 3.80
CA LEU A 212 12.28 -0.89 3.49
C LEU A 212 13.73 -1.07 3.04
N ARG A 213 14.36 -0.06 2.45
CA ARG A 213 15.84 -0.04 2.31
C ARG A 213 16.51 0.05 3.69
N THR A 214 15.80 0.59 4.66
CA THR A 214 16.30 0.93 6.00
C THR A 214 16.46 -0.29 6.93
N TYR A 215 15.71 -1.37 6.71
CA TYR A 215 15.92 -2.65 7.40
C TYR A 215 17.35 -3.21 7.21
N GLN A 216 18.08 -2.74 6.17
CA GLN A 216 19.44 -3.16 5.88
C GLN A 216 20.53 -2.55 6.78
N TYR A 217 20.29 -1.36 7.32
CA TYR A 217 21.36 -0.53 7.90
C TYR A 217 21.14 -0.19 9.38
N GLU A 218 19.91 -0.34 9.90
CA GLU A 218 19.50 0.41 11.09
C GLU A 218 19.80 -0.19 12.45
N ARG A 219 20.09 -1.49 12.60
CA ARG A 219 20.29 -1.98 13.97
C ARG A 219 21.48 -1.29 14.67
N ASN A 220 22.50 -0.84 13.93
CA ASN A 220 23.73 -0.28 14.49
C ASN A 220 24.23 1.07 13.91
N MET A 221 23.53 1.74 12.97
CA MET A 221 24.04 2.99 12.34
C MET A 221 23.19 4.24 12.64
N PRO A 222 23.60 5.11 13.58
CA PRO A 222 22.84 6.32 13.94
C PRO A 222 22.62 7.33 12.81
N ASN A 223 23.53 7.39 11.82
CA ASN A 223 23.53 8.43 10.78
C ASN A 223 22.88 8.01 9.44
N ALA A 224 22.63 6.71 9.20
CA ALA A 224 21.90 6.24 8.01
C ALA A 224 20.49 6.84 7.95
N LYS A 225 19.85 6.96 9.12
CA LYS A 225 18.56 7.62 9.33
C LYS A 225 18.53 9.09 8.88
N ARG A 226 19.69 9.77 8.75
CA ARG A 226 19.75 11.21 8.39
C ARG A 226 19.57 11.46 6.89
N TRP A 227 20.11 10.59 6.04
CA TRP A 227 20.12 10.75 4.58
C TRP A 227 18.77 10.43 3.95
N GLU A 228 18.16 9.31 4.38
CA GLU A 228 16.82 8.93 3.97
C GLU A 228 15.78 9.97 4.40
N ARG A 229 15.90 10.51 5.62
CA ARG A 229 15.04 11.61 6.08
C ARG A 229 15.10 12.82 5.16
N LYS A 230 16.24 13.10 4.53
CA LYS A 230 16.35 14.20 3.58
C LYS A 230 15.65 13.85 2.26
N GLU A 231 15.91 12.67 1.70
CA GLU A 231 15.28 12.24 0.44
C GLU A 231 13.76 12.15 0.57
N VAL A 232 13.24 11.53 1.63
CA VAL A 232 11.80 11.46 1.90
C VAL A 232 11.20 12.86 2.08
N GLU A 233 11.90 13.77 2.75
CA GLU A 233 11.43 15.16 2.87
C GLU A 233 11.46 15.88 1.54
N ASP A 234 12.47 15.65 0.70
CA ASP A 234 12.59 16.25 -0.64
C ASP A 234 11.44 15.76 -1.53
N ARG A 235 11.14 14.45 -1.53
CA ARG A 235 10.02 13.86 -2.25
C ARG A 235 8.66 14.33 -1.71
N ARG A 236 8.51 14.48 -0.39
CA ARG A 236 7.30 15.05 0.21
C ARG A 236 7.09 16.51 -0.20
N ARG A 237 8.15 17.32 -0.23
CA ARG A 237 8.07 18.71 -0.71
C ARG A 237 7.68 18.76 -2.19
N GLU A 238 8.20 17.84 -2.99
CA GLU A 238 7.78 17.67 -4.39
C GLU A 238 6.29 17.31 -4.47
N ALA A 239 5.82 16.36 -3.66
CA ALA A 239 4.41 15.98 -3.60
C ALA A 239 3.50 17.17 -3.26
N ILE A 240 3.84 17.98 -2.25
CA ILE A 240 3.10 19.21 -1.90
C ILE A 240 3.03 20.17 -3.09
N SER A 241 4.14 20.34 -3.83
CA SER A 241 4.18 21.20 -5.02
C SER A 241 3.20 20.70 -6.09
N VAL A 242 3.18 19.39 -6.35
CA VAL A 242 2.29 18.72 -7.32
C VAL A 242 0.82 18.85 -6.89
N LEU A 243 0.49 18.59 -5.62
CA LEU A 243 -0.87 18.78 -5.08
C LEU A 243 -1.34 20.23 -5.18
N GLY A 244 -0.43 21.18 -4.96
CA GLY A 244 -0.71 22.60 -5.18
C GLY A 244 -1.09 22.93 -6.62
N GLN A 245 -0.63 22.17 -7.61
CA GLN A 245 -1.08 22.33 -8.99
C GLN A 245 -2.54 21.90 -9.17
N ILE A 246 -2.96 20.81 -8.52
CA ILE A 246 -4.37 20.37 -8.53
C ILE A 246 -5.25 21.47 -7.95
N ILE A 247 -4.90 21.97 -6.76
CA ILE A 247 -5.66 23.01 -6.05
C ILE A 247 -5.81 24.29 -6.91
N ARG A 248 -4.74 24.70 -7.61
CA ARG A 248 -4.75 25.96 -8.37
C ARG A 248 -5.34 25.84 -9.77
N ARG A 249 -5.06 24.74 -10.48
CA ARG A 249 -5.40 24.57 -11.90
C ARG A 249 -6.70 23.78 -12.10
N PHE A 250 -7.07 22.94 -11.14
CA PHE A 250 -8.21 22.03 -11.23
C PHE A 250 -9.10 22.09 -9.97
N PRO A 251 -9.60 23.28 -9.57
CA PRO A 251 -10.34 23.45 -8.32
C PRO A 251 -11.66 22.65 -8.26
N ASP A 252 -12.23 22.29 -9.42
CA ASP A 252 -13.46 21.50 -9.52
C ASP A 252 -13.19 19.99 -9.68
N SER A 253 -11.91 19.57 -9.71
CA SER A 253 -11.55 18.16 -9.83
C SER A 253 -12.03 17.35 -8.62
N ARG A 254 -12.32 16.04 -8.85
CA ARG A 254 -12.58 15.08 -7.78
C ARG A 254 -11.45 15.02 -6.75
N TYR A 255 -10.22 15.33 -7.15
CA TYR A 255 -9.02 15.25 -6.30
C TYR A 255 -8.75 16.50 -5.47
N VAL A 256 -9.56 17.56 -5.59
CA VAL A 256 -9.26 18.82 -4.88
C VAL A 256 -9.29 18.64 -3.36
N VAL A 257 -10.25 17.87 -2.85
CA VAL A 257 -10.38 17.56 -1.41
C VAL A 257 -9.18 16.73 -0.97
N ASP A 258 -8.86 15.68 -1.72
CA ASP A 258 -7.70 14.82 -1.44
C ASP A 258 -6.39 15.63 -1.45
N ALA A 259 -6.24 16.59 -2.37
CA ALA A 259 -5.06 17.44 -2.44
C ALA A 259 -4.92 18.35 -1.21
N TYR A 260 -6.03 18.90 -0.70
CA TYR A 260 -6.02 19.61 0.58
C TYR A 260 -5.68 18.67 1.74
N MET A 261 -6.33 17.51 1.81
CA MET A 261 -6.11 16.53 2.88
C MET A 261 -4.66 16.04 2.93
N LEU A 262 -4.12 15.56 1.81
CA LEU A 262 -2.75 15.07 1.69
C LEU A 262 -1.71 16.17 1.97
N THR A 263 -1.95 17.40 1.50
CA THR A 263 -1.06 18.52 1.83
C THR A 263 -1.04 18.78 3.33
N GLY A 264 -2.20 18.78 3.99
CA GLY A 264 -2.32 18.84 5.44
C GLY A 264 -1.56 17.72 6.14
N GLU A 265 -1.73 16.48 5.69
CA GLU A 265 -1.01 15.31 6.23
C GLU A 265 0.51 15.46 6.12
N TYR A 266 1.01 15.92 4.98
CA TYR A 266 2.44 16.11 4.76
C TYR A 266 3.01 17.17 5.70
N TYR A 267 2.32 18.28 5.93
CA TYR A 267 2.72 19.26 6.93
C TYR A 267 2.63 18.71 8.36
N PHE A 268 1.54 18.02 8.69
CA PHE A 268 1.30 17.47 10.03
C PHE A 268 2.32 16.38 10.41
N ASN A 269 2.83 15.63 9.43
CA ASN A 269 3.76 14.51 9.61
C ASN A 269 5.25 14.91 9.48
N SER A 270 5.59 16.14 9.04
CA SER A 270 6.99 16.55 8.83
C SER A 270 7.88 16.54 10.08
N ARG A 271 7.31 16.57 11.31
CA ARG A 271 7.97 16.18 12.58
C ARG A 271 6.98 16.24 13.75
N ARG A 272 6.93 15.19 14.57
CA ARG A 272 6.05 15.08 15.76
C ARG A 272 6.18 16.24 16.77
N ASN A 273 7.33 16.90 16.83
CA ASN A 273 7.63 18.01 17.76
C ASN A 273 7.89 19.35 17.05
N GLN A 274 7.30 19.59 15.87
CA GLN A 274 7.39 20.88 15.19
C GLN A 274 6.04 21.61 15.16
N PRO A 275 5.80 22.53 16.12
CA PRO A 275 4.58 23.34 16.15
C PRO A 275 4.32 24.12 14.85
N LYS A 276 5.39 24.55 14.16
CA LYS A 276 5.24 25.28 12.89
C LYS A 276 4.55 24.43 11.83
N SER A 277 5.03 23.21 11.56
CA SER A 277 4.46 22.33 10.53
C SER A 277 3.04 21.89 10.88
N THR A 278 2.76 21.63 12.17
CA THR A 278 1.39 21.38 12.65
C THR A 278 0.46 22.58 12.37
N ARG A 279 0.93 23.80 12.62
CA ARG A 279 0.16 25.03 12.34
C ARG A 279 -0.06 25.23 10.83
N ASP A 280 0.94 24.92 10.01
CA ASP A 280 0.85 25.02 8.56
C ASP A 280 -0.18 24.02 7.96
N ALA A 281 -0.47 22.90 8.65
CA ALA A 281 -1.44 21.90 8.21
C ALA A 281 -2.92 22.34 8.38
N ILE A 282 -3.23 23.09 9.45
CA ILE A 282 -4.58 23.53 9.82
C ILE A 282 -5.39 24.15 8.66
N PRO A 283 -4.88 25.15 7.92
CA PRO A 283 -5.67 25.78 6.86
C PRO A 283 -6.06 24.82 5.74
N TYR A 284 -5.28 23.76 5.49
CA TYR A 284 -5.60 22.76 4.48
C TYR A 284 -6.77 21.86 4.91
N TYR A 285 -6.76 21.38 6.16
CA TYR A 285 -7.87 20.60 6.70
C TYR A 285 -9.17 21.41 6.80
N GLN A 286 -9.09 22.68 7.23
CA GLN A 286 -10.25 23.58 7.23
C GLN A 286 -10.82 23.75 5.82
N LYS A 287 -9.95 23.93 4.83
CA LYS A 287 -10.39 24.09 3.44
C LYS A 287 -11.02 22.82 2.88
N ALA A 288 -10.53 21.64 3.26
CA ALA A 288 -11.16 20.37 2.89
C ALA A 288 -12.59 20.28 3.46
N ILE A 289 -12.78 20.58 4.75
CA ILE A 289 -14.10 20.63 5.40
C ILE A 289 -15.03 21.60 4.67
N ASP A 290 -14.58 22.83 4.40
CA ASP A 290 -15.37 23.84 3.71
C ASP A 290 -15.85 23.36 2.33
N LEU A 291 -14.97 22.68 1.58
CA LEU A 291 -15.30 22.16 0.25
C LEU A 291 -16.31 21.01 0.33
N ILE A 292 -16.13 20.08 1.27
CA ILE A 292 -17.05 18.96 1.49
C ILE A 292 -18.43 19.50 1.91
N ALA A 293 -18.47 20.40 2.88
CA ALA A 293 -19.71 21.01 3.38
C ALA A 293 -20.48 21.75 2.29
N LYS A 294 -19.78 22.47 1.40
CA LYS A 294 -20.40 23.15 0.24
C LYS A 294 -21.00 22.19 -0.78
N LYS A 295 -20.40 21.01 -0.97
CA LYS A 295 -20.92 20.00 -1.89
C LYS A 295 -22.12 19.24 -1.29
N GLY A 296 -22.29 19.28 0.04
CA GLY A 296 -23.36 18.55 0.73
C GLY A 296 -23.19 17.04 0.70
N GLU A 297 -21.99 16.56 0.37
CA GLU A 297 -21.69 15.14 0.29
C GLU A 297 -21.17 14.63 1.64
N ARG A 298 -21.71 13.51 2.12
CA ARG A 298 -21.07 12.77 3.22
C ARG A 298 -19.76 12.19 2.69
N SER A 299 -18.65 12.54 3.35
CA SER A 299 -17.31 12.11 2.95
C SER A 299 -16.54 11.61 4.16
N GLU A 300 -15.85 10.48 4.01
CA GLU A 300 -14.92 9.97 5.05
C GLU A 300 -13.82 10.99 5.38
N TYR A 301 -13.47 11.85 4.41
CA TYR A 301 -12.52 12.94 4.61
C TYR A 301 -13.02 14.01 5.57
N PHE A 302 -14.33 14.17 5.76
CA PHE A 302 -14.89 15.16 6.70
C PHE A 302 -14.51 14.79 8.14
N ASN A 303 -14.80 13.56 8.54
CA ASN A 303 -14.46 13.04 9.85
C ASN A 303 -12.95 12.97 10.05
N GLN A 304 -12.21 12.58 9.02
CA GLN A 304 -10.75 12.58 9.05
C GLN A 304 -10.18 14.00 9.25
N ALA A 305 -10.72 15.01 8.58
CA ALA A 305 -10.27 16.40 8.72
C ALA A 305 -10.57 16.96 10.12
N LEU A 306 -11.75 16.68 10.68
CA LEU A 306 -12.11 17.05 12.06
C LEU A 306 -11.14 16.43 13.07
N TYR A 307 -10.87 15.14 12.92
CA TYR A 307 -9.90 14.42 13.74
C TYR A 307 -8.51 15.08 13.66
N LYS A 308 -8.04 15.39 12.44
CA LYS A 308 -6.72 15.99 12.23
C LYS A 308 -6.64 17.42 12.76
N LEU A 309 -7.70 18.20 12.69
CA LEU A 309 -7.77 19.52 13.32
C LEU A 309 -7.71 19.42 14.83
N GLY A 310 -8.50 18.53 15.45
CA GLY A 310 -8.45 18.28 16.89
C GLY A 310 -7.03 17.95 17.35
N TRP A 311 -6.34 17.04 16.67
CA TRP A 311 -4.94 16.70 16.97
C TRP A 311 -3.95 17.83 16.69
N SER A 312 -4.20 18.65 15.66
CA SER A 312 -3.35 19.79 15.34
C SER A 312 -3.40 20.82 16.45
N TYR A 313 -4.59 21.22 16.89
CA TYR A 313 -4.77 22.14 18.01
C TYR A 313 -4.26 21.56 19.33
N TYR A 314 -4.47 20.26 19.57
CA TYR A 314 -3.92 19.59 20.75
C TYR A 314 -2.38 19.65 20.79
N ARG A 315 -1.70 19.35 19.67
CA ARG A 315 -0.23 19.43 19.56
C ARG A 315 0.31 20.86 19.73
N LEU A 316 -0.52 21.86 19.48
CA LEU A 316 -0.20 23.28 19.70
C LEU A 316 -0.53 23.77 21.11
N ALA A 317 -1.03 22.90 21.99
CA ALA A 317 -1.57 23.23 23.31
C ALA A 317 -2.76 24.22 23.28
N GLU A 318 -3.45 24.30 22.14
CA GLU A 318 -4.67 25.08 21.94
C GLU A 318 -5.89 24.20 22.28
N TYR A 319 -5.96 23.76 23.55
CA TYR A 319 -6.94 22.78 24.00
C TYR A 319 -8.41 23.15 23.77
N PRO A 320 -8.85 24.42 23.94
CA PRO A 320 -10.25 24.78 23.68
C PRO A 320 -10.67 24.48 22.23
N GLN A 321 -9.84 24.82 21.25
CA GLN A 321 -10.08 24.51 19.84
C GLN A 321 -10.05 23.00 19.59
N ALA A 322 -9.11 22.28 20.21
CA ALA A 322 -9.04 20.83 20.09
C ALA A 322 -10.33 20.15 20.56
N ILE A 323 -10.87 20.58 21.71
CA ILE A 323 -12.14 20.08 22.26
C ILE A 323 -13.28 20.33 21.27
N VAL A 324 -13.40 21.53 20.69
CA VAL A 324 -14.44 21.83 19.70
C VAL A 324 -14.43 20.84 18.54
N TYR A 325 -13.28 20.60 17.93
CA TYR A 325 -13.19 19.69 16.77
C TYR A 325 -13.39 18.22 17.15
N PHE A 326 -12.92 17.79 18.32
CA PHE A 326 -13.17 16.42 18.79
C PHE A 326 -14.64 16.19 19.16
N THR A 327 -15.29 17.15 19.82
CA THR A 327 -16.73 17.07 20.11
C THR A 327 -17.53 17.00 18.82
N GLN A 328 -17.23 17.87 17.84
CA GLN A 328 -17.90 17.82 16.54
C GLN A 328 -17.71 16.46 15.83
N LEU A 329 -16.52 15.85 15.92
CA LEU A 329 -16.29 14.53 15.36
C LEU A 329 -17.14 13.45 16.03
N VAL A 330 -17.25 13.48 17.36
CA VAL A 330 -18.09 12.53 18.12
C VAL A 330 -19.54 12.69 17.71
N ASP A 331 -20.05 13.93 17.68
CA ASP A 331 -21.43 14.23 17.28
C ASP A 331 -21.74 13.71 15.87
N GLU A 332 -20.80 13.82 14.92
CA GLU A 332 -20.99 13.32 13.55
C GLU A 332 -20.97 11.79 13.45
N ILE A 333 -20.15 11.12 14.27
CA ILE A 333 -20.12 9.65 14.33
C ILE A 333 -21.42 9.12 14.97
N GLU A 334 -21.85 9.69 16.09
CA GLU A 334 -23.08 9.29 16.79
C GLU A 334 -24.31 9.46 15.87
N LYS A 335 -24.44 10.60 15.18
CA LYS A 335 -25.50 10.81 14.19
C LYS A 335 -25.47 9.78 13.06
N ALA A 336 -24.27 9.35 12.64
CA ALA A 336 -24.15 8.34 11.61
C ALA A 336 -24.65 6.98 12.12
N GLU A 337 -24.25 6.58 13.33
CA GLU A 337 -24.66 5.33 13.99
C GLU A 337 -26.18 5.27 14.22
N GLU A 338 -26.80 6.34 14.72
CA GLU A 338 -28.25 6.41 14.93
C GLU A 338 -29.06 6.16 13.64
N ILE A 339 -28.55 6.65 12.50
CA ILE A 339 -29.18 6.42 11.19
C ILE A 339 -29.04 4.96 10.75
N PHE A 340 -27.90 4.33 11.02
CA PHE A 340 -27.67 2.91 10.69
C PHE A 340 -28.52 1.98 11.57
N GLU A 341 -28.71 2.31 12.85
CA GLU A 341 -29.57 1.54 13.76
C GLU A 341 -31.06 1.72 13.46
N GLY A 342 -31.50 2.95 13.16
CA GLY A 342 -32.89 3.24 12.79
C GLY A 342 -33.33 2.67 11.43
N GLY A 343 -32.39 2.42 10.51
CA GLY A 343 -32.67 1.85 9.18
C GLY A 343 -32.84 0.33 9.15
N ASN A 344 -32.48 -0.38 10.23
CA ASN A 344 -32.68 -1.84 10.36
C ASN A 344 -34.02 -2.21 11.01
N ALA A 345 -34.85 -1.23 11.36
CA ALA A 345 -36.12 -1.41 12.08
C ALA A 345 -37.39 -1.26 11.21
N THR A 346 -37.26 -1.35 9.88
CA THR A 346 -38.39 -1.37 8.93
C THR A 346 -38.25 -2.53 7.97
#